data_AF-A0A9C7UUV3-F1
#
_entry.id   AF-A0A9C7UUV3-F1
#
_cell.length_a   1.000
_cell.length_b   1.000
_cell.length_c   1.000
_cell.angle_alpha   90.00
_cell.angle_beta   90.00
_cell.angle_gamma   90.00
#
_symmetry.space_group_name_H-M   'P 1'
#
loop_
_entity.id
_entity.type
_entity.pdbx_description
1 polymer ?
#
loop_
_entity_poly.entity_id
_entity_poly.type
_entity_poly.pdbx_seq_one_letter_code
_entity_poly.pdbx_strand_id
1 'polypeptide(L)'
;MLRRLSRANTDVDLSEVLLSQNTDNRTQISSPRIWKVSRLKSLLPLCVGLCTFGLIGVYVSLFLSRNQFWFKKEELDFSQSSLISGPRNGSSSDIYAEVERRLVPNFRFITISSDDWGRFSDSIPLFPNKQWKQQNGDISIASGTPWEYGTVETKEDLQRLLQILETLNKDVGAHEMVVLTPFFVVSGPDITEMKLNGCPGANCVYIDSPIYHEKGGFAKFPFLRDGLEAQYKELFSRRLWHPEYHGRAHFDILKWLVEIQMPDSIAFKCFNRGLVCGNSYSSLRSEHSMFSSPGKNPDTEVTEYMQWISVGLHAFLEFWGYKPNVISSPHNTWSSSLLQSVFQLGFIGAELGDNQTNFLESFNTYSHLSLMNRFRYDAFYPEFEFNTRLEQLISHMNETLFTSLLWHAQNSLSSCFDSVYLDYLSNCFVKTIEKLRQQDWRVVFLTSSELHQVRRRGWSREVWMDRLVYRNFLTKPVAINVDDLSLFIRTNATWSNQILRVQLYSYLNETFRHFEGQPNFVSHRKGRGRLFISVSDTLILPPGSYVEVTAL
;
A
#
# COMPACT_ATOMS: atom_id res chain seq x y z
N MET A 1 41.00 -32.79 -28.97
CA MET A 1 41.11 -34.17 -29.51
C MET A 1 39.78 -34.85 -29.21
N LEU A 2 38.74 -34.61 -30.02
CA LEU A 2 38.37 -35.30 -31.25
C LEU A 2 37.50 -36.56 -31.02
N ARG A 3 36.39 -36.59 -31.78
CA ARG A 3 35.49 -37.69 -32.20
C ARG A 3 34.21 -37.88 -31.36
N ARG A 4 33.03 -37.52 -31.89
CA ARG A 4 32.22 -38.11 -33.01
C ARG A 4 31.54 -39.40 -32.54
N LEU A 5 30.22 -39.57 -32.65
CA LEU A 5 29.36 -39.79 -33.84
C LEU A 5 27.87 -39.66 -33.39
N SER A 6 26.80 -39.52 -34.18
CA SER A 6 26.52 -39.15 -35.59
C SER A 6 24.99 -39.07 -35.78
N ARG A 7 24.53 -38.02 -36.48
CA ARG A 7 23.48 -37.92 -37.52
C ARG A 7 22.31 -38.93 -37.60
N ALA A 8 21.11 -38.37 -37.79
CA ALA A 8 20.21 -38.73 -38.88
C ALA A 8 19.49 -37.46 -39.41
N ASN A 9 19.56 -37.26 -40.73
CA ASN A 9 18.85 -36.23 -41.52
C ASN A 9 17.50 -36.79 -41.97
N THR A 10 16.53 -35.91 -42.22
CA THR A 10 15.78 -35.88 -43.50
C THR A 10 15.17 -34.48 -43.70
N ASP A 11 15.65 -33.78 -44.73
CA ASP A 11 14.99 -32.66 -45.39
C ASP A 11 13.84 -33.16 -46.28
N VAL A 12 12.76 -32.39 -46.37
CA VAL A 12 11.93 -32.31 -47.57
C VAL A 12 11.55 -30.84 -47.75
N ASP A 13 12.15 -30.24 -48.78
CA ASP A 13 11.71 -29.02 -49.44
C ASP A 13 11.17 -29.45 -50.81
N LEU A 14 10.03 -28.90 -51.22
CA LEU A 14 9.69 -28.70 -52.63
C LEU A 14 8.59 -27.64 -52.73
N SER A 15 8.91 -26.67 -53.56
CA SER A 15 8.31 -25.37 -53.79
C SER A 15 7.20 -25.36 -54.85
N GLU A 16 6.50 -24.21 -54.89
CA GLU A 16 5.85 -23.56 -56.04
C GLU A 16 4.58 -24.15 -56.68
N VAL A 17 3.47 -23.38 -56.60
CA VAL A 17 2.75 -22.89 -57.79
C VAL A 17 2.28 -21.44 -57.56
N LEU A 18 2.46 -20.66 -58.62
CA LEU A 18 2.39 -19.22 -58.79
C LEU A 18 0.97 -18.65 -59.11
N LEU A 19 0.81 -17.37 -58.75
CA LEU A 19 0.18 -16.23 -59.48
C LEU A 19 -1.34 -16.14 -59.73
N SER A 20 -1.96 -15.07 -59.18
CA SER A 20 -2.46 -13.87 -59.92
C SER A 20 -3.18 -12.92 -58.92
N GLN A 21 -2.63 -11.76 -58.54
CA GLN A 21 -2.77 -10.40 -59.11
C GLN A 21 -4.19 -9.79 -59.21
N ASN A 22 -4.27 -8.55 -58.68
CA ASN A 22 -5.19 -7.44 -58.96
C ASN A 22 -6.63 -7.54 -58.39
N THR A 23 -7.27 -6.49 -57.84
CA THR A 23 -7.07 -5.03 -57.89
C THR A 23 -7.90 -4.34 -56.78
N ASP A 24 -7.48 -3.12 -56.46
CA ASP A 24 -8.17 -2.01 -55.78
C ASP A 24 -9.72 -2.01 -55.73
N ASN A 25 -10.30 -1.56 -54.60
CA ASN A 25 -10.89 -0.21 -54.52
C ASN A 25 -11.48 0.17 -53.16
N ARG A 26 -11.28 1.45 -52.83
CA ARG A 26 -11.97 2.26 -51.80
C ARG A 26 -13.49 2.23 -51.99
N THR A 27 -14.27 2.25 -50.91
CA THR A 27 -15.02 3.44 -50.42
C THR A 27 -16.07 3.08 -49.35
N GLN A 28 -16.42 4.14 -48.64
CA GLN A 28 -17.11 4.30 -47.37
C GLN A 28 -18.65 4.24 -47.43
N ILE A 29 -19.25 4.00 -46.26
CA ILE A 29 -20.54 4.48 -45.74
C ILE A 29 -21.84 3.84 -46.28
N SER A 30 -22.54 3.12 -45.41
CA SER A 30 -23.91 3.48 -45.00
C SER A 30 -24.31 2.78 -43.70
N SER A 31 -25.09 3.50 -42.90
CA SER A 31 -25.50 3.23 -41.52
C SER A 31 -26.91 2.58 -41.47
N PRO A 32 -27.58 2.38 -40.31
CA PRO A 32 -28.14 1.09 -39.94
C PRO A 32 -29.67 1.01 -40.10
N ARG A 33 -30.21 -0.22 -40.19
CA ARG A 33 -31.65 -0.48 -40.02
C ARG A 33 -31.94 -1.29 -38.77
N ILE A 34 -32.56 -0.58 -37.83
CA ILE A 34 -33.26 -1.02 -36.63
C ILE A 34 -34.33 -2.06 -37.00
N TRP A 35 -34.39 -3.19 -36.27
CA TRP A 35 -35.56 -4.07 -36.25
C TRP A 35 -36.17 -4.15 -34.85
N LYS A 36 -37.48 -3.97 -34.84
CA LYS A 36 -38.37 -3.87 -33.68
C LYS A 36 -38.61 -5.22 -33.02
N VAL A 37 -38.72 -5.15 -31.70
CA VAL A 37 -39.32 -6.12 -30.79
C VAL A 37 -40.81 -6.30 -31.11
N SER A 38 -41.29 -7.55 -31.08
CA SER A 38 -42.70 -7.85 -30.90
C SER A 38 -42.91 -8.88 -29.79
N ARG A 39 -43.80 -8.49 -28.87
CA ARG A 39 -44.35 -9.21 -27.72
C ARG A 39 -45.15 -10.45 -28.15
N LEU A 40 -45.16 -11.48 -27.31
CA LEU A 40 -46.34 -12.33 -27.12
C LEU A 40 -46.57 -12.58 -25.63
N LYS A 41 -47.84 -12.45 -25.22
CA LYS A 41 -48.38 -12.65 -23.87
C LYS A 41 -49.33 -13.85 -23.87
N SER A 42 -49.52 -14.40 -22.66
CA SER A 42 -50.67 -15.17 -22.16
C SER A 42 -50.64 -16.68 -22.48
N LEU A 43 -50.97 -17.63 -21.58
CA LEU A 43 -52.05 -17.69 -20.58
C LEU A 43 -51.69 -18.60 -19.38
N LEU A 44 -52.33 -18.32 -18.23
CA LEU A 44 -52.47 -19.13 -17.00
C LEU A 44 -53.63 -20.15 -17.16
N PRO A 45 -53.78 -21.20 -16.31
CA PRO A 45 -54.45 -21.03 -15.02
C PRO A 45 -53.99 -21.92 -13.83
N LEU A 46 -54.49 -21.54 -12.66
CA LEU A 46 -54.28 -22.10 -11.31
C LEU A 46 -54.74 -23.56 -11.14
N CYS A 47 -54.09 -24.27 -10.21
CA CYS A 47 -54.77 -25.16 -9.26
C CYS A 47 -54.09 -25.12 -7.88
N VAL A 48 -54.94 -25.12 -6.84
CA VAL A 48 -54.65 -25.06 -5.41
C VAL A 48 -54.39 -26.47 -4.87
N GLY A 49 -53.46 -26.62 -3.93
CA GLY A 49 -53.29 -27.85 -3.15
C GLY A 49 -52.27 -27.68 -2.01
N LEU A 50 -52.78 -27.58 -0.78
CA LEU A 50 -52.01 -27.76 0.47
C LEU A 50 -51.57 -29.23 0.62
N CYS A 51 -50.33 -29.48 1.06
CA CYS A 51 -49.97 -30.30 2.24
C CYS A 51 -48.48 -30.73 2.28
N THR A 52 -47.86 -30.49 3.45
CA THR A 52 -46.88 -31.31 4.20
C THR A 52 -45.49 -31.67 3.64
N PHE A 53 -44.47 -31.27 4.41
CA PHE A 53 -43.21 -31.95 4.81
C PHE A 53 -42.49 -32.88 3.80
N GLY A 54 -41.22 -32.57 3.54
CA GLY A 54 -40.27 -33.56 3.00
C GLY A 54 -38.93 -32.97 2.59
N LEU A 55 -37.95 -33.04 3.48
CA LEU A 55 -36.51 -32.92 3.21
C LEU A 55 -36.10 -33.83 2.05
N ILE A 56 -35.64 -33.26 0.93
CA ILE A 56 -34.81 -33.98 -0.04
C ILE A 56 -33.68 -33.04 -0.49
N GLY A 57 -32.48 -33.33 0.00
CA GLY A 57 -31.25 -32.72 -0.49
C GLY A 57 -30.97 -33.16 -1.91
N VAL A 58 -30.76 -32.19 -2.80
CA VAL A 58 -30.22 -32.43 -4.13
C VAL A 58 -28.71 -32.25 -4.04
N TYR A 59 -27.99 -33.37 -4.09
CA TYR A 59 -26.55 -33.40 -4.33
C TYR A 59 -26.31 -33.02 -5.79
N VAL A 60 -25.74 -31.84 -6.02
CA VAL A 60 -25.06 -31.52 -7.29
C VAL A 60 -23.58 -31.85 -7.08
N SER A 61 -23.14 -32.96 -7.66
CA SER A 61 -21.74 -33.35 -7.72
C SER A 61 -20.99 -32.44 -8.71
N LEU A 62 -20.24 -31.48 -8.17
CA LEU A 62 -19.15 -30.80 -8.88
C LEU A 62 -17.82 -31.31 -8.31
N PHE A 63 -17.07 -31.99 -9.17
CA PHE A 63 -15.66 -32.32 -8.93
C PHE A 63 -14.87 -31.01 -8.84
N LEU A 64 -14.47 -30.63 -7.62
CA LEU A 64 -13.48 -29.58 -7.39
C LEU A 64 -12.30 -30.17 -6.63
N SER A 65 -11.13 -30.00 -7.23
CA SER A 65 -9.82 -30.37 -6.72
C SER A 65 -9.59 -29.77 -5.34
N ARG A 66 -9.06 -30.62 -4.45
CA ARG A 66 -8.59 -30.32 -3.11
C ARG A 66 -7.63 -29.12 -3.11
N ASN A 67 -8.10 -27.99 -2.62
CA ASN A 67 -7.38 -26.99 -1.82
C ASN A 67 -8.34 -25.81 -1.54
N GLN A 68 -9.35 -26.05 -0.71
CA GLN A 68 -10.12 -24.96 -0.11
C GLN A 68 -9.56 -24.70 1.29
N PHE A 69 -8.86 -23.58 1.44
CA PHE A 69 -8.65 -22.94 2.73
C PHE A 69 -9.99 -22.42 3.21
N TRP A 70 -10.61 -23.14 4.14
CA TRP A 70 -11.80 -22.67 4.84
C TRP A 70 -11.35 -21.70 5.94
N PHE A 71 -11.52 -20.40 5.70
CA PHE A 71 -11.40 -19.41 6.76
C PHE A 71 -12.57 -19.59 7.74
N LYS A 72 -12.27 -19.89 9.01
CA LYS A 72 -13.26 -19.78 10.08
C LYS A 72 -13.62 -18.31 10.24
N LYS A 73 -14.90 -18.01 10.01
CA LYS A 73 -15.52 -16.68 10.21
C LYS A 73 -15.38 -16.15 11.65
N GLU A 74 -14.97 -16.98 12.60
CA GLU A 74 -14.89 -16.67 14.03
C GLU A 74 -13.54 -16.07 14.48
N GLU A 75 -12.51 -16.02 13.64
CA GLU A 75 -11.19 -15.44 13.99
C GLU A 75 -11.01 -13.98 13.54
N LEU A 76 -12.02 -13.37 12.93
CA LEU A 76 -12.00 -11.99 12.45
C LEU A 76 -13.17 -11.21 13.06
N ASP A 77 -13.21 -11.10 14.38
CA ASP A 77 -14.11 -10.18 15.06
C ASP A 77 -13.54 -8.75 14.95
N PHE A 78 -14.07 -8.00 13.98
CA PHE A 78 -13.70 -6.61 13.69
C PHE A 78 -14.44 -5.59 14.57
N SER A 79 -15.15 -6.00 15.63
CA SER A 79 -16.13 -5.14 16.31
C SER A 79 -15.61 -4.28 17.47
N GLN A 80 -14.32 -4.29 17.81
CA GLN A 80 -13.79 -3.45 18.89
C GLN A 80 -13.30 -2.08 18.41
N SER A 81 -14.23 -1.24 17.92
CA SER A 81 -14.03 0.21 17.78
C SER A 81 -14.89 1.00 18.78
N SER A 82 -14.95 0.57 20.04
CA SER A 82 -15.59 1.35 21.08
C SER A 82 -14.61 2.40 21.62
N LEU A 83 -14.65 3.62 21.06
CA LEU A 83 -14.37 4.92 21.73
C LEU A 83 -13.98 6.03 20.73
N ILE A 84 -14.85 6.39 19.78
CA ILE A 84 -14.90 7.78 19.26
C ILE A 84 -16.36 8.11 18.92
N SER A 85 -17.17 8.45 19.94
CA SER A 85 -18.45 9.14 19.70
C SER A 85 -18.17 10.60 19.37
N GLY A 86 -17.76 10.87 18.12
CA GLY A 86 -17.72 12.22 17.57
C GLY A 86 -19.14 12.76 17.29
N PRO A 87 -19.31 14.08 17.14
CA PRO A 87 -20.60 14.67 16.81
C PRO A 87 -21.13 14.08 15.49
N ARG A 88 -22.32 13.47 15.55
CA ARG A 88 -22.91 12.71 14.43
C ARG A 88 -23.34 13.56 13.22
N ASN A 89 -23.26 14.90 13.30
CA ASN A 89 -23.87 15.81 12.32
C ASN A 89 -22.95 16.93 11.78
N GLY A 90 -21.62 16.79 11.84
CA GLY A 90 -20.67 17.74 11.23
C GLY A 90 -20.01 17.15 9.97
N SER A 91 -19.68 17.99 8.98
CA SER A 91 -18.81 17.54 7.88
C SER A 91 -17.41 17.20 8.43
N SER A 92 -16.66 16.36 7.72
CA SER A 92 -15.27 16.04 8.08
C SER A 92 -14.39 17.30 8.24
N SER A 93 -14.66 18.34 7.44
CA SER A 93 -13.97 19.64 7.51
C SER A 93 -14.13 20.31 8.87
N ASP A 94 -15.31 20.26 9.47
CA ASP A 94 -15.59 20.91 10.75
C ASP A 94 -14.86 20.22 11.90
N ILE A 95 -14.76 18.89 11.84
CA ILE A 95 -14.02 18.08 12.81
C ILE A 95 -12.54 18.45 12.77
N TYR A 96 -11.95 18.52 11.56
CA TYR A 96 -10.54 18.86 11.41
C TYR A 96 -10.24 20.28 11.87
N ALA A 97 -11.06 21.26 11.50
CA ALA A 97 -10.88 22.65 11.93
C ALA A 97 -10.98 22.84 13.46
N GLU A 98 -11.82 22.05 14.14
CA GLU A 98 -11.88 22.05 15.61
C GLU A 98 -10.63 21.42 16.24
N VAL A 99 -10.13 20.32 15.68
CA VAL A 99 -8.87 19.70 16.15
C VAL A 99 -7.71 20.67 15.95
N GLU A 100 -7.60 21.28 14.77
CA GLU A 100 -6.55 22.24 14.43
C GLU A 100 -6.44 23.40 15.42
N ARG A 101 -7.57 23.98 15.82
CA ARG A 101 -7.62 25.06 16.83
C ARG A 101 -7.12 24.64 18.21
N ARG A 102 -7.04 23.34 18.48
CA ARG A 102 -6.62 22.79 19.79
C ARG A 102 -5.19 22.28 19.78
N LEU A 103 -4.53 22.22 18.62
CA LEU A 103 -3.15 21.75 18.52
C LEU A 103 -2.17 22.76 19.10
N VAL A 104 -1.01 22.27 19.53
CA VAL A 104 0.12 23.10 19.94
C VAL A 104 0.49 24.02 18.78
N PRO A 105 0.56 25.35 18.99
CA PRO A 105 0.81 26.30 17.92
C PRO A 105 2.22 26.14 17.34
N ASN A 106 2.41 26.64 16.13
CA ASN A 106 3.67 26.66 15.38
C ASN A 106 4.23 25.29 14.97
N PHE A 107 3.53 24.19 15.23
CA PHE A 107 3.87 22.90 14.62
C PHE A 107 3.38 22.84 13.17
N ARG A 108 4.11 22.12 12.33
CA ARG A 108 3.68 21.64 11.02
C ARG A 108 3.96 20.14 10.93
N PHE A 109 2.94 19.37 10.60
CA PHE A 109 3.03 17.91 10.61
C PHE A 109 3.24 17.40 9.21
N ILE A 110 4.26 16.56 9.04
CA ILE A 110 4.60 16.00 7.75
C ILE A 110 4.87 14.49 7.87
N THR A 111 4.35 13.73 6.92
CA THR A 111 4.81 12.36 6.65
C THR A 111 5.54 12.33 5.31
N ILE A 112 6.52 11.43 5.21
CA ILE A 112 7.15 11.10 3.93
C ILE A 112 6.59 9.77 3.49
N SER A 113 5.66 9.83 2.56
CA SER A 113 4.92 8.68 2.07
C SER A 113 5.55 8.18 0.79
N SER A 114 6.00 6.93 0.82
CA SER A 114 6.76 6.35 -0.28
C SER A 114 6.08 5.11 -0.77
N ASP A 115 5.47 5.14 -1.96
CA ASP A 115 4.78 3.96 -2.49
C ASP A 115 5.69 3.09 -3.35
N ASP A 116 5.11 1.98 -3.81
CA ASP A 116 5.72 1.00 -4.72
C ASP A 116 6.79 0.09 -4.10
N TRP A 117 6.85 -0.03 -2.76
CA TRP A 117 7.76 -0.97 -2.10
C TRP A 117 7.27 -2.41 -2.16
N GLY A 118 8.20 -3.36 -2.21
CA GLY A 118 7.89 -4.80 -2.19
C GLY A 118 7.29 -5.33 -3.50
N ARG A 119 7.07 -4.46 -4.48
CA ARG A 119 6.50 -4.86 -5.77
C ARG A 119 7.54 -5.58 -6.63
N PHE A 120 7.06 -6.57 -7.37
CA PHE A 120 7.85 -7.28 -8.39
C PHE A 120 7.02 -7.54 -9.66
N SER A 121 5.85 -6.90 -9.74
CA SER A 121 4.96 -6.91 -10.89
C SER A 121 4.29 -5.56 -10.99
N ASP A 122 4.01 -5.11 -12.21
CA ASP A 122 3.35 -3.84 -12.52
C ASP A 122 2.67 -3.94 -13.90
N SER A 123 1.96 -2.89 -14.31
CA SER A 123 1.38 -2.76 -15.65
C SER A 123 2.44 -2.72 -16.76
N ILE A 124 3.67 -2.40 -16.39
CA ILE A 124 4.88 -2.38 -17.22
C ILE A 124 5.89 -3.40 -16.71
N PRO A 125 6.84 -3.88 -17.55
CA PRO A 125 7.85 -4.79 -17.06
C PRO A 125 8.76 -4.10 -16.04
N LEU A 126 8.77 -4.62 -14.81
CA LEU A 126 9.80 -4.28 -13.84
C LEU A 126 11.02 -5.14 -14.13
N PHE A 127 12.13 -4.51 -14.50
CA PHE A 127 13.35 -5.24 -14.81
C PHE A 127 14.18 -5.47 -13.54
N PRO A 128 14.79 -6.66 -13.36
CA PRO A 128 15.65 -6.93 -12.21
C PRO A 128 16.83 -5.96 -12.09
N ASN A 129 17.39 -5.54 -13.23
CA ASN A 129 18.47 -4.57 -13.32
C ASN A 129 18.58 -4.00 -14.75
N LYS A 130 19.43 -2.99 -14.92
CA LYS A 130 19.66 -2.32 -16.22
C LYS A 130 20.18 -3.25 -17.32
N GLN A 131 21.04 -4.22 -16.97
CA GLN A 131 21.57 -5.18 -17.94
C GLN A 131 20.44 -6.07 -18.48
N TRP A 132 19.55 -6.54 -17.62
CA TRP A 132 18.39 -7.34 -18.02
C TRP A 132 17.49 -6.55 -18.97
N LYS A 133 17.22 -5.27 -18.66
CA LYS A 133 16.47 -4.36 -19.54
C LYS A 133 17.11 -4.25 -20.93
N GLN A 134 18.42 -4.03 -21.00
CA GLN A 134 19.15 -3.93 -22.28
C GLN A 134 19.05 -5.22 -23.12
N GLN A 135 19.10 -6.38 -22.47
CA GLN A 135 19.02 -7.69 -23.13
C GLN A 135 17.59 -8.05 -23.57
N ASN A 136 16.57 -7.41 -23.01
CA ASN A 136 15.16 -7.69 -23.25
C ASN A 136 14.40 -6.43 -23.70
N GLY A 137 15.04 -5.62 -24.55
CA GLY A 137 14.41 -4.40 -25.08
C GLY A 137 13.13 -4.67 -25.87
N ASP A 138 12.94 -5.88 -26.40
CA ASP A 138 11.79 -6.30 -27.20
C ASP A 138 10.46 -6.37 -26.42
N ILE A 139 10.51 -6.39 -25.07
CA ILE A 139 9.32 -6.32 -24.22
C ILE A 139 9.13 -4.96 -23.54
N SER A 140 9.97 -3.97 -23.89
CA SER A 140 9.83 -2.63 -23.34
C SER A 140 8.54 -1.98 -23.84
N ILE A 141 7.81 -1.34 -22.94
CA ILE A 141 6.58 -0.61 -23.26
C ILE A 141 6.91 0.88 -23.20
N ALA A 142 6.84 1.55 -24.35
CA ALA A 142 6.97 3.00 -24.39
C ALA A 142 5.81 3.63 -23.63
N SER A 143 6.12 4.33 -22.55
CA SER A 143 5.13 5.11 -21.79
C SER A 143 5.26 6.60 -22.06
N GLY A 144 6.44 7.06 -22.52
CA GLY A 144 6.77 8.48 -22.57
C GLY A 144 6.87 9.11 -21.18
N THR A 145 7.00 8.29 -20.14
CA THR A 145 7.06 8.72 -18.74
C THR A 145 8.21 8.03 -18.02
N PRO A 146 8.70 8.57 -16.90
CA PRO A 146 9.75 7.93 -16.11
C PRO A 146 9.40 6.51 -15.62
N TRP A 147 8.13 6.11 -15.68
CA TRP A 147 7.68 4.74 -15.41
C TRP A 147 8.42 3.69 -16.24
N GLU A 148 8.87 3.99 -17.46
CA GLU A 148 9.63 3.03 -18.27
C GLU A 148 10.99 2.60 -17.66
N TYR A 149 11.47 3.32 -16.63
CA TYR A 149 12.67 2.99 -15.86
C TYR A 149 12.36 2.21 -14.58
N GLY A 150 11.11 1.77 -14.39
CA GLY A 150 10.69 0.99 -13.23
C GLY A 150 11.55 -0.27 -13.05
N THR A 151 12.15 -0.38 -11.86
CA THR A 151 12.89 -1.57 -11.41
C THR A 151 12.44 -1.94 -10.00
N VAL A 152 13.12 -2.93 -9.43
CA VAL A 152 12.88 -3.43 -8.08
C VAL A 152 14.05 -3.11 -7.16
N GLU A 153 13.78 -2.97 -5.87
CA GLU A 153 14.78 -2.66 -4.86
C GLU A 153 15.79 -3.77 -4.61
N THR A 154 17.05 -3.40 -4.40
CA THR A 154 18.16 -4.30 -4.06
C THR A 154 18.59 -4.13 -2.60
N LYS A 155 19.49 -5.01 -2.14
CA LYS A 155 20.06 -4.92 -0.78
C LYS A 155 20.86 -3.63 -0.61
N GLU A 156 21.60 -3.26 -1.64
CA GLU A 156 22.45 -2.09 -1.67
C GLU A 156 21.62 -0.80 -1.63
N ASP A 157 20.45 -0.79 -2.29
CA ASP A 157 19.52 0.34 -2.24
C ASP A 157 19.00 0.59 -0.82
N LEU A 158 18.59 -0.47 -0.12
CA LEU A 158 18.09 -0.38 1.26
C LEU A 158 19.18 0.00 2.26
N GLN A 159 20.41 -0.53 2.08
CA GLN A 159 21.55 -0.14 2.91
C GLN A 159 21.90 1.33 2.75
N ARG A 160 21.84 1.87 1.52
CA ARG A 160 22.03 3.31 1.30
C ARG A 160 20.90 4.11 1.95
N LEU A 161 19.65 3.70 1.78
CA LEU A 161 18.51 4.37 2.41
C LEU A 161 18.63 4.39 3.94
N LEU A 162 19.03 3.27 4.54
CA LEU A 162 19.32 3.14 5.96
C LEU A 162 20.35 4.21 6.41
N GLN A 163 21.50 4.27 5.73
CA GLN A 163 22.57 5.21 6.06
C GLN A 163 22.13 6.68 5.95
N ILE A 164 21.34 7.02 4.93
CA ILE A 164 20.79 8.37 4.75
C ILE A 164 19.87 8.72 5.92
N LEU A 165 18.94 7.84 6.27
CA LEU A 165 17.97 8.08 7.35
C LEU A 165 18.64 8.14 8.72
N GLU A 166 19.63 7.29 8.99
CA GLU A 166 20.45 7.36 10.21
C GLU A 166 21.19 8.69 10.32
N THR A 167 21.78 9.15 9.22
CA THR A 167 22.53 10.40 9.19
C THR A 167 21.60 11.59 9.43
N LEU A 168 20.44 11.61 8.77
CA LEU A 168 19.42 12.64 8.97
C LEU A 168 18.89 12.67 10.40
N ASN A 169 18.83 11.53 11.08
CA ASN A 169 18.29 11.41 12.44
C ASN A 169 19.35 11.47 13.53
N LYS A 170 20.61 11.66 13.17
CA LYS A 170 21.69 11.79 14.12
C LYS A 170 21.56 13.10 14.89
N ASP A 171 21.56 13.00 16.22
CA ASP A 171 21.58 14.13 17.15
C ASP A 171 20.41 15.14 17.00
N VAL A 172 19.26 14.70 16.47
CA VAL A 172 18.05 15.54 16.33
C VAL A 172 17.00 15.25 17.40
N GLY A 173 16.11 16.20 17.65
CA GLY A 173 14.99 16.02 18.57
C GLY A 173 13.96 15.00 18.05
N ALA A 174 13.25 14.32 18.95
CA ALA A 174 12.33 13.24 18.58
C ALA A 174 11.18 13.65 17.62
N HIS A 175 10.77 14.92 17.62
CA HIS A 175 9.79 15.44 16.67
C HIS A 175 10.38 15.70 15.28
N GLU A 176 11.69 15.92 15.20
CA GLU A 176 12.41 16.19 13.95
C GLU A 176 12.98 14.92 13.32
N MET A 177 12.90 13.78 14.01
CA MET A 177 13.33 12.49 13.49
C MET A 177 12.45 12.07 12.32
N VAL A 178 13.06 11.96 11.15
CA VAL A 178 12.41 11.51 9.92
C VAL A 178 12.08 10.03 10.02
N VAL A 179 10.85 9.69 9.66
CA VAL A 179 10.40 8.32 9.46
C VAL A 179 9.78 8.23 8.07
N LEU A 180 10.23 7.29 7.27
CA LEU A 180 9.61 7.00 5.97
C LEU A 180 8.37 6.12 6.19
N THR A 181 7.26 6.39 5.51
CA THR A 181 6.10 5.50 5.49
C THR A 181 6.04 4.78 4.14
N PRO A 182 6.65 3.60 4.00
CA PRO A 182 6.60 2.84 2.76
C PRO A 182 5.23 2.17 2.60
N PHE A 183 4.54 2.42 1.49
CA PHE A 183 3.34 1.69 1.09
C PHE A 183 3.76 0.44 0.32
N PHE A 184 3.40 -0.72 0.86
CA PHE A 184 3.86 -2.03 0.39
C PHE A 184 2.84 -2.75 -0.50
N VAL A 185 3.33 -3.28 -1.61
CA VAL A 185 2.67 -4.35 -2.37
C VAL A 185 3.11 -5.68 -1.79
N VAL A 186 2.15 -6.51 -1.40
CA VAL A 186 2.43 -7.70 -0.57
C VAL A 186 2.35 -9.03 -1.32
N SER A 187 2.02 -9.01 -2.61
CA SER A 187 1.93 -10.19 -3.46
C SER A 187 2.11 -9.84 -4.94
N GLY A 188 2.04 -10.88 -5.77
CA GLY A 188 2.14 -10.87 -7.22
C GLY A 188 2.08 -12.31 -7.73
N PRO A 189 2.12 -12.56 -9.04
CA PRO A 189 1.96 -13.90 -9.57
C PRO A 189 3.18 -14.79 -9.34
N ASP A 190 2.95 -16.05 -8.97
CA ASP A 190 3.93 -17.13 -9.09
C ASP A 190 3.94 -17.64 -10.54
N ILE A 191 4.61 -16.93 -11.44
CA ILE A 191 4.65 -17.29 -12.87
C ILE A 191 5.23 -18.70 -13.09
N THR A 192 6.15 -19.15 -12.23
CA THR A 192 6.72 -20.49 -12.34
C THR A 192 5.64 -21.54 -12.07
N GLU A 193 4.91 -21.39 -10.97
CA GLU A 193 3.83 -22.31 -10.61
C GLU A 193 2.68 -22.24 -11.62
N MET A 194 2.33 -21.04 -12.10
CA MET A 194 1.33 -20.86 -13.16
C MET A 194 1.69 -21.63 -14.43
N LYS A 195 2.96 -21.60 -14.87
CA LYS A 195 3.42 -22.38 -16.03
C LYS A 195 3.28 -23.89 -15.80
N LEU A 196 3.64 -24.36 -14.60
CA LEU A 196 3.49 -25.77 -14.22
C LEU A 196 2.02 -26.22 -14.22
N ASN A 197 1.10 -25.30 -13.89
CA ASN A 197 -0.35 -25.52 -13.90
C ASN A 197 -1.01 -25.18 -15.25
N GLY A 198 -0.23 -25.05 -16.32
CA GLY A 198 -0.73 -24.99 -17.69
C GLY A 198 -1.00 -23.59 -18.25
N CYS A 199 -0.55 -22.51 -17.60
CA CYS A 199 -0.58 -21.17 -18.19
C CYS A 199 0.47 -20.99 -19.31
N PRO A 200 0.16 -20.22 -20.37
CA PRO A 200 -1.07 -19.45 -20.58
C PRO A 200 -2.14 -20.24 -21.38
N GLY A 201 -2.21 -21.57 -21.23
CA GLY A 201 -3.21 -22.41 -21.89
C GLY A 201 -4.64 -22.21 -21.38
N ALA A 202 -5.58 -22.99 -21.93
CA ALA A 202 -7.02 -22.84 -21.69
C ALA A 202 -7.45 -22.97 -20.21
N ASN A 203 -6.66 -23.66 -19.38
CA ASN A 203 -6.93 -23.87 -17.95
C ASN A 203 -6.08 -22.95 -17.05
N CYS A 204 -5.57 -21.84 -17.57
CA CYS A 204 -4.71 -20.94 -16.80
C CYS A 204 -5.44 -20.34 -15.60
N VAL A 205 -4.85 -20.50 -14.42
CA VAL A 205 -5.34 -19.95 -13.14
C VAL A 205 -4.25 -19.09 -12.52
N TYR A 206 -4.64 -17.94 -11.97
CA TYR A 206 -3.72 -17.08 -11.22
C TYR A 206 -3.30 -17.73 -9.90
N ILE A 207 -2.01 -17.68 -9.59
CA ILE A 207 -1.44 -18.23 -8.36
C ILE A 207 -0.61 -17.12 -7.72
N ASP A 208 -0.89 -16.80 -6.45
CA ASP A 208 -0.12 -15.79 -5.70
C ASP A 208 1.25 -16.29 -5.26
N SER A 209 2.17 -15.35 -5.17
CA SER A 209 3.50 -15.47 -4.57
C SER A 209 3.67 -14.38 -3.52
N PRO A 210 3.01 -14.46 -2.35
CA PRO A 210 3.07 -13.41 -1.35
C PRO A 210 4.47 -13.28 -0.74
N ILE A 211 4.79 -12.07 -0.27
CA ILE A 211 6.16 -11.70 0.15
C ILE A 211 6.60 -12.38 1.46
N TYR A 212 5.67 -12.92 2.26
CA TYR A 212 5.98 -13.61 3.53
C TYR A 212 6.45 -15.06 3.36
N HIS A 213 6.35 -15.63 2.16
CA HIS A 213 6.96 -16.92 1.90
C HIS A 213 8.44 -16.76 1.60
N GLU A 214 9.29 -17.56 2.25
CA GLU A 214 10.74 -17.58 2.02
C GLU A 214 11.11 -17.80 0.55
N LYS A 215 10.30 -18.59 -0.18
CA LYS A 215 10.45 -18.84 -1.62
C LYS A 215 9.44 -18.07 -2.48
N GLY A 216 8.67 -17.16 -1.88
CA GLY A 216 7.68 -16.32 -2.56
C GLY A 216 8.30 -15.07 -3.16
N GLY A 217 7.46 -14.10 -3.51
CA GLY A 217 7.76 -12.78 -4.09
C GLY A 217 9.22 -12.56 -4.51
N PHE A 218 10.00 -11.96 -3.60
CA PHE A 218 11.39 -11.54 -3.81
C PHE A 218 12.33 -12.65 -4.29
N ALA A 219 12.13 -13.88 -3.81
CA ALA A 219 13.00 -15.02 -4.05
C ALA A 219 12.86 -15.60 -5.47
N LYS A 220 11.81 -15.24 -6.19
CA LYS A 220 11.50 -15.86 -7.48
C LYS A 220 12.32 -15.24 -8.61
N PHE A 221 12.64 -16.09 -9.58
CA PHE A 221 13.15 -15.66 -10.88
C PHE A 221 12.13 -14.70 -11.54
N PRO A 222 12.56 -13.61 -12.19
CA PRO A 222 13.95 -13.25 -12.51
C PRO A 222 14.66 -12.35 -11.49
N PHE A 223 14.02 -12.03 -10.37
CA PHE A 223 14.51 -11.02 -9.44
C PHE A 223 15.56 -11.57 -8.46
N LEU A 224 15.33 -12.77 -7.89
CA LEU A 224 16.27 -13.48 -7.01
C LEU A 224 16.83 -12.59 -5.86
N ARG A 225 15.92 -11.89 -5.17
CA ARG A 225 16.22 -10.88 -4.14
C ARG A 225 16.08 -11.43 -2.73
N ASP A 226 16.64 -12.62 -2.50
CA ASP A 226 16.57 -13.30 -1.20
C ASP A 226 17.21 -12.44 -0.09
N GLY A 227 16.55 -12.36 1.06
CA GLY A 227 17.07 -11.67 2.24
C GLY A 227 16.78 -10.17 2.32
N LEU A 228 15.96 -9.60 1.42
CA LEU A 228 15.45 -8.23 1.59
C LEU A 228 14.57 -8.10 2.84
N GLU A 229 13.85 -9.15 3.22
CA GLU A 229 13.03 -9.16 4.44
C GLU A 229 13.83 -8.76 5.68
N ALA A 230 15.04 -9.30 5.85
CA ALA A 230 15.88 -8.95 7.00
C ALA A 230 16.20 -7.45 7.04
N GLN A 231 16.50 -6.84 5.88
CA GLN A 231 16.82 -5.41 5.79
C GLN A 231 15.60 -4.53 6.00
N TYR A 232 14.45 -4.99 5.50
CA TYR A 232 13.17 -4.34 5.76
C TYR A 232 12.82 -4.32 7.25
N LYS A 233 12.99 -5.46 7.90
CA LYS A 233 12.78 -5.60 9.34
C LYS A 233 13.79 -4.80 10.13
N GLU A 234 15.02 -4.66 9.65
CA GLU A 234 16.03 -3.79 10.24
C GLU A 234 15.56 -2.33 10.24
N LEU A 235 15.19 -1.76 9.08
CA LEU A 235 14.68 -0.38 8.99
C LEU A 235 13.48 -0.13 9.94
N PHE A 236 12.60 -1.13 10.10
CA PHE A 236 11.42 -1.07 10.99
C PHE A 236 11.83 -1.10 12.46
N SER A 237 12.67 -2.06 12.85
CA SER A 237 13.18 -2.18 14.22
C SER A 237 13.96 -0.95 14.67
N ARG A 238 14.64 -0.28 13.73
CA ARG A 238 15.41 0.94 13.97
C ARG A 238 14.57 2.21 13.95
N ARG A 239 13.26 2.10 13.69
CA ARG A 239 12.29 3.20 13.65
C ARG A 239 12.61 4.26 12.59
N LEU A 240 13.20 3.82 11.49
CA LEU A 240 13.54 4.69 10.35
C LEU A 240 12.45 4.64 9.28
N TRP A 241 11.62 3.59 9.30
CA TRP A 241 10.43 3.53 8.47
C TRP A 241 9.27 2.82 9.16
N HIS A 242 8.05 3.01 8.70
CA HIS A 242 6.83 2.40 9.24
C HIS A 242 5.89 1.99 8.09
N PRO A 243 5.86 0.70 7.71
CA PRO A 243 5.09 0.23 6.57
C PRO A 243 3.58 0.41 6.68
N GLU A 244 2.96 0.76 5.55
CA GLU A 244 1.51 0.82 5.35
C GLU A 244 1.11 0.07 4.08
N TYR A 245 -0.19 -0.11 3.86
CA TYR A 245 -0.68 -0.99 2.80
C TYR A 245 -0.82 -0.27 1.45
N HIS A 246 -0.15 -0.75 0.41
CA HIS A 246 -0.38 -0.26 -0.96
C HIS A 246 -1.46 -1.12 -1.64
N GLY A 247 -1.18 -2.41 -1.79
CA GLY A 247 -2.07 -3.31 -2.51
C GLY A 247 -1.63 -4.76 -2.40
N ARG A 248 -2.49 -5.67 -2.86
CA ARG A 248 -2.10 -7.08 -2.98
C ARG A 248 -1.22 -7.27 -4.20
N ALA A 249 -1.58 -6.64 -5.31
CA ALA A 249 -0.84 -6.58 -6.55
C ALA A 249 -0.81 -5.15 -7.09
N HIS A 250 0.04 -4.87 -8.06
CA HIS A 250 0.18 -3.52 -8.65
C HIS A 250 -0.39 -3.42 -10.08
N PHE A 251 -1.25 -4.37 -10.48
CA PHE A 251 -1.79 -4.45 -11.85
C PHE A 251 -3.14 -5.19 -11.90
N ASP A 252 -3.88 -5.03 -13.00
CA ASP A 252 -5.15 -5.73 -13.25
C ASP A 252 -4.92 -7.20 -13.62
N ILE A 253 -5.17 -8.10 -12.66
CA ILE A 253 -4.91 -9.54 -12.84
C ILE A 253 -5.85 -10.18 -13.86
N LEU A 254 -7.13 -9.82 -13.87
CA LEU A 254 -8.09 -10.43 -14.78
C LEU A 254 -7.78 -10.08 -16.24
N LYS A 255 -7.45 -8.81 -16.50
CA LYS A 255 -7.00 -8.41 -17.84
C LYS A 255 -5.68 -9.06 -18.21
N TRP A 256 -4.72 -9.13 -17.29
CA TRP A 256 -3.43 -9.74 -17.56
C TRP A 256 -3.56 -11.21 -17.96
N LEU A 257 -4.43 -12.00 -17.29
CA LEU A 257 -4.70 -13.38 -17.66
C LEU A 257 -5.24 -13.52 -19.09
N VAL A 258 -6.04 -12.56 -19.56
CA VAL A 258 -6.50 -12.52 -20.96
C VAL A 258 -5.35 -12.16 -21.90
N GLU A 259 -4.52 -11.18 -21.53
CA GLU A 259 -3.45 -10.71 -22.39
C GLU A 259 -2.33 -11.74 -22.59
N ILE A 260 -1.99 -12.52 -21.56
CA ILE A 260 -0.98 -13.59 -21.68
C ILE A 260 -1.45 -14.75 -22.57
N GLN A 261 -2.74 -14.88 -22.87
CA GLN A 261 -3.25 -15.92 -23.76
C GLN A 261 -3.05 -15.59 -25.25
N MET A 262 -2.75 -14.33 -25.58
CA MET A 262 -2.53 -13.90 -26.97
C MET A 262 -1.10 -14.20 -27.39
N PRO A 263 -0.87 -15.13 -28.35
CA PRO A 263 0.46 -15.45 -28.84
C PRO A 263 1.18 -14.20 -29.37
N ASP A 264 2.50 -14.13 -29.15
CA ASP A 264 3.40 -13.05 -29.59
C ASP A 264 3.13 -11.65 -29.04
N SER A 265 2.08 -11.48 -28.22
CA SER A 265 1.81 -10.26 -27.48
C SER A 265 2.95 -9.91 -26.51
N ILE A 266 3.04 -8.63 -26.12
CA ILE A 266 4.09 -8.18 -25.19
C ILE A 266 3.87 -8.86 -23.83
N ALA A 267 2.62 -8.95 -23.37
CA ALA A 267 2.25 -9.65 -22.14
C ALA A 267 2.67 -11.13 -22.16
N PHE A 268 2.42 -11.85 -23.27
CA PHE A 268 2.87 -13.25 -23.44
C PHE A 268 4.40 -13.38 -23.35
N LYS A 269 5.13 -12.47 -24.01
CA LYS A 269 6.60 -12.42 -23.98
C LYS A 269 7.15 -12.13 -22.58
N CYS A 270 6.52 -11.22 -21.83
CA CYS A 270 6.85 -10.96 -20.42
C CYS A 270 6.62 -12.21 -19.57
N PHE A 271 5.44 -12.84 -19.69
CA PHE A 271 5.10 -14.06 -18.95
C PHE A 271 6.13 -15.17 -19.19
N ASN A 272 6.52 -15.39 -20.45
CA ASN A 272 7.54 -16.38 -20.79
C ASN A 272 8.90 -16.09 -20.13
N ARG A 273 9.21 -14.82 -19.88
CA ARG A 273 10.43 -14.38 -19.18
C ARG A 273 10.27 -14.23 -17.66
N GLY A 274 9.14 -14.62 -17.09
CA GLY A 274 8.90 -14.54 -15.65
C GLY A 274 8.51 -13.14 -15.16
N LEU A 275 8.04 -12.27 -16.05
CA LEU A 275 7.61 -10.90 -15.71
C LEU A 275 6.12 -10.71 -15.94
N VAL A 276 5.57 -9.70 -15.27
CA VAL A 276 4.25 -9.13 -15.57
C VAL A 276 4.45 -7.86 -16.38
N CYS A 277 3.67 -7.72 -17.44
CA CYS A 277 3.47 -6.46 -18.15
C CYS A 277 2.21 -6.57 -19.00
N GLY A 278 1.65 -5.43 -19.38
CA GLY A 278 0.53 -5.36 -20.31
C GLY A 278 0.95 -5.24 -21.77
N ASN A 279 -0.02 -5.20 -22.68
CA ASN A 279 0.25 -4.89 -24.09
C ASN A 279 0.44 -3.39 -24.36
N SER A 280 0.02 -2.54 -23.41
CA SER A 280 0.24 -1.11 -23.42
C SER A 280 0.37 -0.58 -22.00
N TYR A 281 0.93 0.62 -21.84
CA TYR A 281 1.13 1.24 -20.53
C TYR A 281 -0.16 1.33 -19.69
N SER A 282 -1.31 1.56 -20.32
CA SER A 282 -2.58 1.75 -19.62
C SER A 282 -3.43 0.48 -19.46
N SER A 283 -3.07 -0.61 -20.13
CA SER A 283 -3.90 -1.83 -20.20
C SER A 283 -4.18 -2.47 -18.84
N LEU A 284 -3.20 -2.46 -17.92
CA LEU A 284 -3.26 -3.14 -16.63
C LEU A 284 -3.18 -2.18 -15.43
N ARG A 285 -3.59 -0.91 -15.61
CA ARG A 285 -3.24 0.22 -14.74
C ARG A 285 -3.43 0.04 -13.23
N SER A 286 -4.30 -0.83 -12.71
CA SER A 286 -4.38 -1.07 -11.26
C SER A 286 -5.15 -2.36 -10.96
N GLU A 287 -4.82 -3.04 -9.86
CA GLU A 287 -5.56 -4.19 -9.35
C GLU A 287 -7.04 -3.86 -9.07
N HIS A 288 -7.36 -2.59 -8.81
CA HIS A 288 -8.75 -2.21 -8.54
C HIS A 288 -9.59 -2.04 -9.81
N SER A 289 -8.97 -2.01 -10.99
CA SER A 289 -9.66 -1.83 -12.28
C SER A 289 -10.51 -3.04 -12.65
N MET A 290 -10.28 -4.20 -12.03
CA MET A 290 -11.01 -5.44 -12.30
C MET A 290 -12.39 -5.50 -11.65
N PHE A 291 -12.63 -4.68 -10.62
CA PHE A 291 -13.88 -4.73 -9.86
C PHE A 291 -14.97 -3.83 -10.45
N SER A 292 -14.58 -2.73 -11.12
CA SER A 292 -15.51 -1.77 -11.70
C SER A 292 -15.98 -2.24 -13.07
N SER A 293 -17.27 -2.48 -13.22
CA SER A 293 -17.89 -2.84 -14.51
C SER A 293 -19.23 -2.12 -14.68
N PRO A 294 -19.57 -1.60 -15.88
CA PRO A 294 -20.85 -0.93 -16.11
C PRO A 294 -22.04 -1.81 -15.71
N GLY A 295 -22.91 -1.29 -14.84
CA GLY A 295 -24.13 -1.99 -14.41
C GLY A 295 -23.93 -3.02 -13.29
N LYS A 296 -22.71 -3.18 -12.76
CA LYS A 296 -22.46 -4.02 -11.59
C LYS A 296 -23.08 -3.39 -10.34
N ASN A 297 -23.61 -4.24 -9.45
CA ASN A 297 -24.19 -3.79 -8.19
C ASN A 297 -23.05 -3.31 -7.25
N PRO A 298 -23.12 -2.07 -6.71
CA PRO A 298 -22.13 -1.55 -5.77
C PRO A 298 -21.87 -2.44 -4.54
N ASP A 299 -22.90 -3.08 -3.99
CA ASP A 299 -22.75 -3.95 -2.81
C ASP A 299 -21.92 -5.20 -3.13
N THR A 300 -22.04 -5.69 -4.37
CA THR A 300 -21.22 -6.80 -4.88
C THR A 300 -19.78 -6.34 -5.07
N GLU A 301 -19.55 -5.15 -5.63
CA GLU A 301 -18.20 -4.59 -5.74
C GLU A 301 -17.54 -4.43 -4.36
N VAL A 302 -18.24 -3.88 -3.37
CA VAL A 302 -17.74 -3.74 -2.00
C VAL A 302 -17.34 -5.10 -1.42
N THR A 303 -18.20 -6.11 -1.57
CA THR A 303 -17.92 -7.46 -1.07
C THR A 303 -16.66 -8.05 -1.72
N GLU A 304 -16.49 -7.89 -3.03
CA GLU A 304 -15.32 -8.38 -3.75
C GLU A 304 -14.04 -7.62 -3.39
N TYR A 305 -14.11 -6.29 -3.25
CA TYR A 305 -12.99 -5.49 -2.75
C TYR A 305 -12.57 -5.93 -1.35
N MET A 306 -13.53 -6.11 -0.44
CA MET A 306 -13.23 -6.55 0.92
C MET A 306 -12.54 -7.91 0.93
N GLN A 307 -13.01 -8.87 0.14
CA GLN A 307 -12.37 -10.18 0.00
C GLN A 307 -10.95 -10.04 -0.56
N TRP A 308 -10.78 -9.25 -1.62
CA TRP A 308 -9.50 -9.03 -2.28
C TRP A 308 -8.46 -8.42 -1.33
N ILE A 309 -8.84 -7.33 -0.67
CA ILE A 309 -7.98 -6.58 0.26
C ILE A 309 -7.72 -7.42 1.51
N SER A 310 -8.68 -8.20 2.02
CA SER A 310 -8.48 -9.07 3.19
C SER A 310 -7.36 -10.09 2.98
N VAL A 311 -7.22 -10.64 1.77
CA VAL A 311 -6.09 -11.54 1.45
C VAL A 311 -4.76 -10.78 1.48
N GLY A 312 -4.73 -9.56 0.95
CA GLY A 312 -3.56 -8.70 1.05
C GLY A 312 -3.22 -8.30 2.48
N LEU A 313 -4.21 -7.93 3.29
CA LEU A 313 -4.04 -7.61 4.71
C LEU A 313 -3.50 -8.79 5.51
N HIS A 314 -3.92 -10.01 5.18
CA HIS A 314 -3.36 -11.21 5.75
C HIS A 314 -1.88 -11.35 5.38
N ALA A 315 -1.52 -11.22 4.10
CA ALA A 315 -0.13 -11.26 3.67
C ALA A 315 0.74 -10.15 4.32
N PHE A 316 0.18 -8.95 4.47
CA PHE A 316 0.83 -7.85 5.20
C PHE A 316 1.06 -8.21 6.66
N LEU A 317 0.05 -8.74 7.36
CA LEU A 317 0.14 -9.15 8.75
C LEU A 317 1.16 -10.29 8.96
N GLU A 318 1.15 -11.29 8.08
CA GLU A 318 2.13 -12.39 8.11
C GLU A 318 3.55 -11.85 7.92
N PHE A 319 3.74 -10.93 6.96
CA PHE A 319 5.06 -10.35 6.69
C PHE A 319 5.52 -9.43 7.82
N TRP A 320 4.71 -8.43 8.20
CA TRP A 320 5.11 -7.36 9.12
C TRP A 320 4.89 -7.68 10.59
N GLY A 321 3.96 -8.57 10.89
CA GLY A 321 3.55 -8.91 12.24
C GLY A 321 2.52 -7.94 12.82
N TYR A 322 2.05 -6.93 12.09
CA TYR A 322 1.00 -6.01 12.55
C TYR A 322 0.03 -5.65 11.42
N LYS A 323 -1.13 -5.08 11.78
CA LYS A 323 -2.13 -4.60 10.81
C LYS A 323 -1.85 -3.15 10.40
N PRO A 324 -1.88 -2.83 9.09
CA PRO A 324 -1.73 -1.47 8.60
C PRO A 324 -2.96 -0.63 8.98
N ASN A 325 -2.77 0.67 9.12
CA ASN A 325 -3.82 1.64 9.50
C ASN A 325 -4.21 2.54 8.33
N VAL A 326 -3.32 2.70 7.36
CA VAL A 326 -3.48 3.58 6.21
C VAL A 326 -3.26 2.79 4.91
N ILE A 327 -3.97 3.20 3.87
CA ILE A 327 -3.82 2.67 2.52
C ILE A 327 -3.50 3.77 1.53
N SER A 328 -2.62 3.49 0.58
CA SER A 328 -2.56 4.24 -0.68
C SER A 328 -2.82 3.26 -1.81
N SER A 329 -3.60 3.66 -2.81
CA SER A 329 -4.03 2.72 -3.85
C SER A 329 -2.99 2.66 -4.99
N PRO A 330 -2.69 1.47 -5.56
CA PRO A 330 -1.86 1.33 -6.75
C PRO A 330 -2.32 2.23 -7.88
N HIS A 331 -1.37 2.99 -8.43
CA HIS A 331 -1.58 4.00 -9.47
C HIS A 331 -2.62 5.09 -9.11
N ASN A 332 -2.87 5.30 -7.81
CA ASN A 332 -3.88 6.24 -7.29
C ASN A 332 -5.29 5.99 -7.84
N THR A 333 -5.67 4.70 -8.01
CA THR A 333 -6.96 4.32 -8.59
C THR A 333 -8.02 4.15 -7.51
N TRP A 334 -8.89 5.16 -7.37
CA TRP A 334 -9.92 5.18 -6.34
C TRP A 334 -11.34 5.08 -6.90
N SER A 335 -12.21 4.38 -6.18
CA SER A 335 -13.66 4.32 -6.41
C SER A 335 -14.42 4.45 -5.09
N SER A 336 -15.71 4.78 -5.13
CA SER A 336 -16.56 4.84 -3.93
C SER A 336 -16.65 3.47 -3.25
N SER A 337 -16.82 2.40 -4.03
CA SER A 337 -16.84 1.02 -3.54
C SER A 337 -15.52 0.64 -2.83
N LEU A 338 -14.37 1.06 -3.37
CA LEU A 338 -13.07 0.85 -2.72
C LEU A 338 -12.98 1.62 -1.38
N LEU A 339 -13.34 2.90 -1.35
CA LEU A 339 -13.32 3.69 -0.12
C LEU A 339 -14.22 3.10 0.98
N GLN A 340 -15.42 2.66 0.61
CA GLN A 340 -16.32 1.98 1.53
C GLN A 340 -15.70 0.69 2.06
N SER A 341 -15.08 -0.11 1.20
CA SER A 341 -14.44 -1.37 1.58
C SER A 341 -13.28 -1.12 2.55
N VAL A 342 -12.44 -0.12 2.26
CA VAL A 342 -11.33 0.31 3.12
C VAL A 342 -11.83 0.73 4.50
N PHE A 343 -12.90 1.51 4.57
CA PHE A 343 -13.52 1.87 5.85
C PHE A 343 -14.02 0.64 6.62
N GLN A 344 -14.75 -0.27 5.95
CA GLN A 344 -15.29 -1.48 6.58
C GLN A 344 -14.21 -2.46 7.07
N LEU A 345 -13.02 -2.43 6.46
CA LEU A 345 -11.86 -3.21 6.88
C LEU A 345 -11.07 -2.58 8.04
N GLY A 346 -11.49 -1.40 8.52
CA GLY A 346 -10.94 -0.76 9.72
C GLY A 346 -9.78 0.20 9.47
N PHE A 347 -9.47 0.55 8.22
CA PHE A 347 -8.50 1.61 7.93
C PHE A 347 -8.98 2.95 8.49
N ILE A 348 -8.05 3.73 9.03
CA ILE A 348 -8.35 5.04 9.62
C ILE A 348 -8.12 6.20 8.65
N GLY A 349 -7.36 5.96 7.59
CA GLY A 349 -7.01 6.96 6.59
C GLY A 349 -6.65 6.36 5.24
N ALA A 350 -6.67 7.20 4.22
CA ALA A 350 -6.20 6.89 2.88
C ALA A 350 -5.41 8.06 2.30
N GLU A 351 -4.28 7.73 1.68
CA GLU A 351 -3.45 8.69 0.97
C GLU A 351 -3.65 8.60 -0.53
N LEU A 352 -4.01 9.74 -1.11
CA LEU A 352 -4.51 9.87 -2.47
C LEU A 352 -3.44 10.47 -3.40
N GLY A 353 -3.69 10.40 -4.71
CA GLY A 353 -2.94 11.19 -5.69
C GLY A 353 -3.32 12.67 -5.63
N ASP A 354 -2.70 13.48 -6.48
CA ASP A 354 -2.98 14.92 -6.55
C ASP A 354 -4.44 15.20 -6.85
N ASN A 355 -5.02 16.15 -6.10
CA ASN A 355 -6.35 16.71 -6.34
C ASN A 355 -7.51 15.69 -6.35
N GLN A 356 -7.35 14.53 -5.69
CA GLN A 356 -8.39 13.51 -5.63
C GLN A 356 -9.34 13.69 -4.44
N THR A 357 -8.92 14.36 -3.36
CA THR A 357 -9.75 14.58 -2.15
C THR A 357 -11.11 15.18 -2.48
N ASN A 358 -11.17 16.27 -3.26
CA ASN A 358 -12.44 16.96 -3.56
C ASN A 358 -13.46 16.05 -4.27
N PHE A 359 -12.97 15.18 -5.16
CA PHE A 359 -13.82 14.21 -5.85
C PHE A 359 -14.30 13.14 -4.87
N LEU A 360 -13.41 12.61 -4.04
CA LEU A 360 -13.69 11.50 -3.15
C LEU A 360 -14.46 11.88 -1.88
N GLU A 361 -14.34 13.13 -1.40
CA GLU A 361 -15.09 13.64 -0.26
C GLU A 361 -16.61 13.63 -0.53
N SER A 362 -17.02 13.83 -1.78
CA SER A 362 -18.44 13.70 -2.16
C SER A 362 -19.01 12.30 -1.93
N PHE A 363 -18.13 11.28 -1.93
CA PHE A 363 -18.47 9.89 -1.64
C PHE A 363 -18.13 9.47 -0.21
N ASN A 364 -17.37 10.29 0.51
CA ASN A 364 -16.95 10.03 1.87
C ASN A 364 -18.07 10.37 2.86
N THR A 365 -19.17 9.61 2.77
CA THR A 365 -20.24 9.60 3.78
C THR A 365 -19.74 9.08 5.13
N TYR A 366 -18.54 8.50 5.17
CA TYR A 366 -17.86 8.01 6.34
C TYR A 366 -16.99 9.12 6.95
N SER A 367 -17.56 9.92 7.85
CA SER A 367 -16.84 10.96 8.63
C SER A 367 -15.64 10.46 9.45
N HIS A 368 -15.35 9.16 9.37
CA HIS A 368 -14.28 8.46 10.07
C HIS A 368 -13.08 8.09 9.19
N LEU A 369 -13.15 8.15 7.86
CA LEU A 369 -11.97 7.90 7.02
C LEU A 369 -11.27 9.24 6.72
N SER A 370 -10.02 9.39 7.15
CA SER A 370 -9.21 10.58 6.90
C SER A 370 -8.56 10.52 5.51
N LEU A 371 -8.98 11.38 4.59
CA LEU A 371 -8.49 11.42 3.21
C LEU A 371 -7.48 12.55 3.03
N MET A 372 -6.35 12.27 2.41
CA MET A 372 -5.32 13.29 2.20
C MET A 372 -4.65 13.15 0.83
N ASN A 373 -4.64 14.22 0.05
CA ASN A 373 -3.80 14.29 -1.15
C ASN A 373 -2.34 14.31 -0.74
N ARG A 374 -1.52 13.56 -1.45
CA ARG A 374 -0.07 13.61 -1.28
C ARG A 374 0.53 14.67 -2.20
N PHE A 375 1.37 15.54 -1.66
CA PHE A 375 2.16 16.50 -2.44
C PHE A 375 3.25 15.76 -3.22
N ARG A 376 3.16 15.69 -4.56
CA ARG A 376 4.17 15.02 -5.41
C ARG A 376 5.57 15.59 -5.18
N TYR A 377 6.54 14.79 -4.80
CA TYR A 377 7.91 15.26 -4.56
C TYR A 377 8.92 14.21 -5.01
N ASP A 378 8.90 13.92 -6.30
CA ASP A 378 9.61 12.80 -6.84
C ASP A 378 9.98 12.98 -8.32
N ALA A 379 10.94 12.18 -8.79
CA ALA A 379 11.47 12.24 -10.15
C ALA A 379 10.45 11.83 -11.23
N PHE A 380 9.30 11.25 -10.86
CA PHE A 380 8.24 10.88 -11.81
C PHE A 380 7.29 12.03 -12.06
N TYR A 381 7.42 13.14 -11.33
CA TYR A 381 6.72 14.38 -11.66
C TYR A 381 7.43 15.05 -12.87
N PRO A 382 6.74 15.23 -14.02
CA PRO A 382 7.39 15.70 -15.26
C PRO A 382 8.12 17.05 -15.13
N GLU A 383 7.70 17.89 -14.17
CA GLU A 383 8.26 19.21 -13.90
C GLU A 383 9.10 19.22 -12.61
N PHE A 384 9.68 18.08 -12.23
CA PHE A 384 10.50 18.01 -11.01
C PHE A 384 11.81 18.77 -11.18
N GLU A 385 11.81 20.03 -10.74
CA GLU A 385 13.00 20.82 -10.46
C GLU A 385 13.07 21.06 -8.96
N PHE A 386 14.17 20.66 -8.34
CA PHE A 386 14.31 20.61 -6.88
C PHE A 386 14.00 21.94 -6.18
N ASN A 387 14.58 23.05 -6.64
CA ASN A 387 14.43 24.33 -5.93
C ASN A 387 12.98 24.81 -6.01
N THR A 388 12.40 24.77 -7.21
CA THR A 388 11.01 25.13 -7.49
C THR A 388 10.05 24.27 -6.66
N ARG A 389 10.25 22.95 -6.64
CA ARG A 389 9.39 22.05 -5.84
C ARG A 389 9.57 22.26 -4.35
N LEU A 390 10.79 22.55 -3.87
CA LEU A 390 11.05 22.84 -2.46
C LEU A 390 10.34 24.14 -2.02
N GLU A 391 10.41 25.19 -2.84
CA GLU A 391 9.69 26.44 -2.59
C GLU A 391 8.17 26.22 -2.55
N GLN A 392 7.63 25.46 -3.50
CA GLN A 392 6.21 25.09 -3.53
C GLN A 392 5.80 24.27 -2.30
N LEU A 393 6.64 23.34 -1.84
CA LEU A 393 6.40 22.56 -0.62
C LEU A 393 6.36 23.47 0.61
N ILE A 394 7.32 24.38 0.76
CA ILE A 394 7.35 25.33 1.88
C ILE A 394 6.13 26.24 1.84
N SER A 395 5.76 26.76 0.67
CA SER A 395 4.54 27.56 0.49
C SER A 395 3.30 26.78 0.92
N HIS A 396 3.18 25.52 0.47
CA HIS A 396 2.07 24.64 0.83
C HIS A 396 2.00 24.39 2.35
N MET A 397 3.15 24.17 3.00
CA MET A 397 3.22 23.99 4.46
C MET A 397 3.01 25.28 5.24
N ASN A 398 3.19 26.46 4.64
CA ASN A 398 2.80 27.71 5.27
C ASN A 398 1.27 27.86 5.33
N GLU A 399 0.58 27.37 4.30
CA GLU A 399 -0.88 27.44 4.15
C GLU A 399 -1.62 26.29 4.83
N THR A 400 -0.96 25.15 5.05
CA THR A 400 -1.58 23.93 5.59
C THR A 400 -0.84 23.41 6.82
N LEU A 401 -1.59 22.82 7.75
CA LEU A 401 -1.01 22.28 8.98
C LEU A 401 -0.45 20.85 8.81
N PHE A 402 -1.03 20.10 7.86
CA PHE A 402 -0.75 18.68 7.61
C PHE A 402 -0.35 18.48 6.17
N THR A 403 0.75 17.77 5.94
CA THR A 403 1.26 17.46 4.60
C THR A 403 1.68 16.00 4.52
N SER A 404 1.23 15.28 3.48
CA SER A 404 1.90 14.04 3.06
C SER A 404 2.76 14.33 1.84
N LEU A 405 4.04 14.02 1.93
CA LEU A 405 5.00 14.18 0.84
C LEU A 405 5.11 12.86 0.08
N LEU A 406 4.71 12.82 -1.19
CA LEU A 406 4.90 11.62 -2.01
C LEU A 406 6.34 11.51 -2.52
N TRP A 407 6.96 10.36 -2.27
CA TRP A 407 8.30 10.03 -2.75
C TRP A 407 8.37 8.55 -3.20
N HIS A 408 8.21 8.24 -4.49
CA HIS A 408 8.22 6.83 -4.95
C HIS A 408 9.53 6.10 -4.59
N ALA A 409 9.44 4.79 -4.30
CA ALA A 409 10.59 3.94 -4.01
C ALA A 409 11.72 4.09 -5.05
N GLN A 410 11.35 4.25 -6.32
CA GLN A 410 12.20 4.41 -7.49
C GLN A 410 13.24 5.53 -7.35
N ASN A 411 12.95 6.57 -6.57
CA ASN A 411 13.92 7.64 -6.27
C ASN A 411 15.14 7.16 -5.48
N SER A 412 15.06 5.96 -4.90
CA SER A 412 16.11 5.32 -4.12
C SER A 412 16.71 4.09 -4.77
N LEU A 413 16.31 3.73 -6.00
CA LEU A 413 16.72 2.48 -6.65
C LEU A 413 17.82 2.74 -7.68
N SER A 414 18.98 2.11 -7.47
CA SER A 414 20.17 2.18 -8.33
C SER A 414 19.95 1.68 -9.75
N SER A 415 18.95 0.83 -9.94
CA SER A 415 18.59 0.31 -11.26
C SER A 415 17.64 1.22 -12.05
N CYS A 416 16.97 2.18 -11.41
CA CYS A 416 16.09 3.15 -12.11
C CYS A 416 16.89 4.23 -12.84
N PHE A 417 17.88 4.81 -12.17
CA PHE A 417 18.61 5.99 -12.65
C PHE A 417 20.12 5.76 -12.66
N ASP A 418 20.87 6.49 -13.50
CA ASP A 418 22.34 6.51 -13.37
C ASP A 418 22.77 7.04 -11.99
N SER A 419 24.01 6.73 -11.60
CA SER A 419 24.50 7.05 -10.27
C SER A 419 24.53 8.56 -10.00
N VAL A 420 24.81 9.38 -11.02
CA VAL A 420 24.88 10.84 -10.85
C VAL A 420 23.50 11.41 -10.53
N TYR A 421 22.48 10.99 -11.28
CA TYR A 421 21.11 11.45 -11.03
C TYR A 421 20.55 10.93 -9.72
N LEU A 422 20.87 9.68 -9.35
CA LEU A 422 20.46 9.10 -8.09
C LEU A 422 21.08 9.78 -6.86
N ASP A 423 22.36 10.16 -6.94
CA ASP A 423 23.02 10.97 -5.92
C ASP A 423 22.39 12.36 -5.84
N TYR A 424 22.01 12.95 -6.99
CA TYR A 424 21.25 14.19 -7.03
C TYR A 424 19.91 14.04 -6.29
N LEU A 425 19.11 13.00 -6.55
CA LEU A 425 17.82 12.77 -5.88
C LEU A 425 18.00 12.56 -4.37
N SER A 426 19.03 11.80 -3.96
CA SER A 426 19.36 11.57 -2.55
C SER A 426 19.75 12.88 -1.85
N ASN A 427 20.56 13.71 -2.51
CA ASN A 427 20.93 15.03 -2.01
C ASN A 427 19.73 15.99 -1.94
N CYS A 428 18.82 15.92 -2.91
CA CYS A 428 17.57 16.69 -2.88
C CYS A 428 16.76 16.30 -1.63
N PHE A 429 16.55 15.00 -1.41
CA PHE A 429 15.84 14.50 -0.23
C PHE A 429 16.46 15.03 1.08
N VAL A 430 17.79 14.89 1.25
CA VAL A 430 18.50 15.38 2.45
C VAL A 430 18.30 16.89 2.63
N LYS A 431 18.54 17.68 1.58
CA LYS A 431 18.39 19.14 1.64
C LYS A 431 16.96 19.59 1.92
N THR A 432 15.95 18.86 1.44
CA THR A 432 14.55 19.12 1.78
C THR A 432 14.36 19.01 3.29
N ILE A 433 14.76 17.90 3.90
CA ILE A 433 14.60 17.69 5.35
C ILE A 433 15.33 18.77 6.15
N GLU A 434 16.58 19.06 5.79
CA GLU A 434 17.35 20.12 6.44
C GLU A 434 16.64 21.48 6.33
N LYS A 435 16.09 21.80 5.15
CA LYS A 435 15.40 23.06 4.93
C LYS A 435 14.09 23.14 5.71
N LEU A 436 13.33 22.04 5.83
CA LEU A 436 12.09 22.01 6.62
C LEU A 436 12.38 22.20 8.12
N ARG A 437 13.49 21.67 8.64
CA ARG A 437 13.92 21.88 10.04
C ARG A 437 14.34 23.31 10.34
N GLN A 438 14.76 24.07 9.31
CA GLN A 438 15.21 25.47 9.44
C GLN A 438 14.07 26.49 9.33
N GLN A 439 12.81 26.07 9.19
CA GLN A 439 11.69 27.00 9.07
C GLN A 439 11.35 27.65 10.42
N ASP A 440 10.64 28.78 10.38
CA ASP A 440 10.21 29.50 11.59
C ASP A 440 9.16 28.72 12.40
N TRP A 441 8.46 27.80 11.74
CA TRP A 441 7.63 26.78 12.37
C TRP A 441 8.42 25.52 12.67
N ARG A 442 8.00 24.76 13.68
CA ARG A 442 8.66 23.52 14.07
C ARG A 442 8.06 22.36 13.28
N VAL A 443 8.90 21.69 12.50
CA VAL A 443 8.51 20.49 11.75
C VAL A 443 8.32 19.32 12.71
N VAL A 444 7.25 18.55 12.51
CA VAL A 444 7.00 17.28 13.20
C VAL A 444 6.89 16.19 12.14
N PHE A 445 7.89 15.32 12.08
CA PHE A 445 7.87 14.14 11.23
C PHE A 445 7.08 13.02 11.92
N LEU A 446 6.07 12.54 11.22
CA LEU A 446 5.14 11.50 11.65
C LEU A 446 5.14 10.35 10.64
N THR A 447 4.77 9.15 11.08
CA THR A 447 4.31 8.12 10.14
C THR A 447 2.98 8.57 9.51
N SER A 448 2.57 7.93 8.41
CA SER A 448 1.27 8.21 7.80
C SER A 448 0.11 7.92 8.77
N SER A 449 0.15 6.78 9.47
CA SER A 449 -0.80 6.44 10.53
C SER A 449 -0.90 7.52 11.60
N GLU A 450 0.25 7.96 12.14
CA GLU A 450 0.27 9.04 13.14
C GLU A 450 -0.36 10.32 12.59
N LEU A 451 0.00 10.71 11.36
CA LEU A 451 -0.50 11.93 10.74
C LEU A 451 -2.04 11.92 10.62
N HIS A 452 -2.62 10.81 10.15
CA HIS A 452 -4.07 10.65 10.07
C HIS A 452 -4.74 10.64 11.45
N GLN A 453 -4.12 10.05 12.47
CA GLN A 453 -4.61 10.10 13.84
C GLN A 453 -4.58 11.52 14.42
N VAL A 454 -3.45 12.22 14.31
CA VAL A 454 -3.30 13.59 14.83
C VAL A 454 -4.28 14.53 14.15
N ARG A 455 -4.48 14.42 12.83
CA ARG A 455 -5.50 15.20 12.12
C ARG A 455 -6.91 14.94 12.65
N ARG A 456 -7.24 13.70 13.03
CA ARG A 456 -8.57 13.32 13.52
C ARG A 456 -8.84 13.65 14.99
N ARG A 457 -7.83 13.58 15.85
CA ARG A 457 -8.03 13.68 17.32
C ARG A 457 -6.97 14.47 18.08
N GLY A 458 -5.93 14.94 17.40
CA GLY A 458 -4.82 15.72 17.95
C GLY A 458 -3.76 14.93 18.73
N TRP A 459 -3.86 13.60 18.75
CA TRP A 459 -2.88 12.71 19.37
C TRP A 459 -2.78 11.39 18.60
N SER A 460 -1.64 10.72 18.69
CA SER A 460 -1.36 9.45 18.01
C SER A 460 -1.02 8.33 18.99
N ARG A 461 -1.25 7.10 18.53
CA ARG A 461 -0.71 5.85 19.07
C ARG A 461 -0.11 5.09 17.90
N GLU A 462 1.20 4.91 17.93
CA GLU A 462 1.94 4.20 16.91
C GLU A 462 2.49 2.88 17.46
N VAL A 463 2.34 1.83 16.65
CA VAL A 463 2.75 0.46 16.97
C VAL A 463 4.09 0.20 16.33
N TRP A 464 5.09 -0.10 17.14
CA TRP A 464 6.44 -0.48 16.73
C TRP A 464 6.74 -1.89 17.23
N MET A 465 7.70 -2.57 16.59
CA MET A 465 8.01 -3.98 16.84
C MET A 465 8.15 -4.36 18.33
N ASP A 466 8.69 -3.46 19.15
CA ASP A 466 8.97 -3.68 20.56
C ASP A 466 8.27 -2.69 21.52
N ARG A 467 7.45 -1.76 20.99
CA ARG A 467 6.88 -0.67 21.79
C ARG A 467 5.62 -0.04 21.22
N LEU A 468 4.86 0.60 22.11
CA LEU A 468 3.83 1.58 21.75
C LEU A 468 4.37 2.98 21.97
N VAL A 469 4.13 3.88 21.01
CA VAL A 469 4.48 5.30 21.12
C VAL A 469 3.20 6.12 21.09
N TYR A 470 2.93 6.83 22.17
CA TYR A 470 1.80 7.76 22.24
C TYR A 470 2.30 9.19 22.17
N ARG A 471 1.74 10.04 21.31
CA ARG A 471 2.14 11.45 21.19
C ARG A 471 0.92 12.35 21.35
N ASN A 472 1.01 13.34 22.22
CA ASN A 472 -0.05 14.33 22.44
C ASN A 472 0.37 15.69 21.87
N PHE A 473 -0.31 16.11 20.81
CA PHE A 473 -0.11 17.42 20.17
C PHE A 473 -1.21 18.42 20.49
N LEU A 474 -2.14 18.09 21.39
CA LEU A 474 -3.13 19.04 21.88
C LEU A 474 -2.50 19.99 22.92
N THR A 475 -3.09 21.16 23.06
CA THR A 475 -2.81 22.14 24.12
C THR A 475 -3.28 21.71 25.51
N LYS A 476 -4.02 20.59 25.61
CA LYS A 476 -4.56 20.03 26.85
C LYS A 476 -4.03 18.61 27.08
N PRO A 477 -3.91 18.15 28.34
CA PRO A 477 -3.57 16.78 28.63
C PRO A 477 -4.57 15.79 28.03
N VAL A 478 -4.10 14.58 27.69
CA VAL A 478 -4.94 13.48 27.19
C VAL A 478 -4.81 12.28 28.12
N ALA A 479 -5.94 11.72 28.55
CA ALA A 479 -5.98 10.46 29.26
C ALA A 479 -6.10 9.30 28.26
N ILE A 480 -5.20 8.32 28.35
CA ILE A 480 -5.15 7.17 27.44
C ILE A 480 -5.00 5.90 28.26
N ASN A 481 -5.81 4.89 27.96
CA ASN A 481 -5.60 3.56 28.51
C ASN A 481 -4.49 2.86 27.75
N VAL A 482 -3.54 2.27 28.47
CA VAL A 482 -2.44 1.55 27.84
C VAL A 482 -2.95 0.25 27.27
N ASP A 483 -2.90 0.16 25.95
CA ASP A 483 -3.28 -1.04 25.23
C ASP A 483 -2.26 -2.17 25.42
N ASP A 484 -2.72 -3.41 25.28
CA ASP A 484 -1.84 -4.58 25.20
C ASP A 484 -1.22 -4.63 23.79
N LEU A 485 0.11 -4.62 23.68
CA LEU A 485 0.80 -4.68 22.37
C LEU A 485 0.43 -5.94 21.57
N SER A 486 0.12 -7.05 22.24
CA SER A 486 -0.28 -8.30 21.59
C SER A 486 -1.62 -8.20 20.84
N LEU A 487 -2.40 -7.14 21.07
CA LEU A 487 -3.59 -6.83 20.27
C LEU A 487 -3.24 -6.30 18.87
N PHE A 488 -2.02 -5.77 18.70
CA PHE A 488 -1.59 -5.15 17.44
C PHE A 488 -0.50 -5.94 16.73
N ILE A 489 0.37 -6.59 17.50
CA ILE A 489 1.48 -7.36 16.96
C ILE A 489 1.26 -8.84 17.22
N ARG A 490 1.45 -9.65 16.18
CA ARG A 490 1.51 -11.10 16.28
C ARG A 490 2.79 -11.49 16.99
N THR A 491 2.69 -11.67 18.30
CA THR A 491 3.77 -12.19 19.14
C THR A 491 3.29 -13.45 19.86
N ASN A 492 4.22 -14.34 20.20
CA ASN A 492 3.93 -15.47 21.09
C ASN A 492 3.85 -15.05 22.57
N ALA A 493 4.09 -13.78 22.89
CA ALA A 493 4.20 -13.26 24.25
C ALA A 493 3.15 -12.17 24.50
N THR A 494 2.20 -12.44 25.40
CA THR A 494 1.18 -11.47 25.82
C THR A 494 1.76 -10.46 26.80
N TRP A 495 1.49 -9.16 26.59
CA TRP A 495 1.96 -8.10 27.50
C TRP A 495 1.12 -8.01 28.78
N SER A 496 -0.09 -8.58 28.79
CA SER A 496 -1.00 -8.62 29.95
C SER A 496 -0.37 -9.13 31.25
N ASN A 497 0.69 -9.95 31.17
CA ASN A 497 1.41 -10.48 32.33
C ASN A 497 2.81 -9.87 32.53
N GLN A 498 3.18 -8.84 31.75
CA GLN A 498 4.49 -8.21 31.79
C GLN A 498 4.43 -6.85 32.49
N ILE A 499 5.50 -6.53 33.23
CA ILE A 499 5.68 -5.18 33.76
C ILE A 499 6.09 -4.29 32.59
N LEU A 500 5.32 -3.23 32.34
CA LEU A 500 5.63 -2.29 31.26
C LEU A 500 6.52 -1.17 31.78
N ARG A 501 7.60 -0.89 31.06
CA ARG A 501 8.43 0.30 31.25
C ARG A 501 7.83 1.45 30.44
N VAL A 502 7.55 2.55 31.14
CA VAL A 502 7.10 3.81 30.55
C VAL A 502 8.24 4.82 30.55
N GLN A 503 8.48 5.45 29.41
CA GLN A 503 9.42 6.56 29.26
C GLN A 503 8.67 7.77 28.68
N LEU A 504 8.62 8.86 29.44
CA LEU A 504 7.91 10.09 29.07
C LEU A 504 8.90 11.19 28.67
N TYR A 505 8.55 11.92 27.61
CA TYR A 505 9.37 12.93 26.96
C TYR A 505 8.53 14.17 26.62
N SER A 506 9.17 15.34 26.49
CA SER A 506 8.50 16.62 26.15
C SER A 506 9.12 17.23 24.90
N TYR A 507 8.27 17.77 24.01
CA TYR A 507 8.69 18.55 22.84
C TYR A 507 8.88 20.04 23.15
N LEU A 508 8.34 20.51 24.28
CA LEU A 508 8.23 21.94 24.59
C LEU A 508 9.29 22.48 25.55
N ASN A 509 10.07 21.63 26.25
CA ASN A 509 11.24 22.04 27.06
C ASN A 509 12.07 20.85 27.59
N GLU A 510 13.41 21.01 27.62
CA GLU A 510 14.43 20.06 28.10
C GLU A 510 14.43 19.78 29.62
N THR A 511 13.54 20.42 30.38
CA THR A 511 13.41 20.19 31.83
C THR A 511 12.01 19.76 32.18
N PHE A 512 11.89 18.46 32.47
CA PHE A 512 10.72 17.88 33.12
C PHE A 512 10.50 18.58 34.47
N ARG A 513 9.56 19.53 34.54
CA ARG A 513 9.00 19.93 35.83
C ARG A 513 8.04 18.85 36.27
N HIS A 514 8.38 18.24 37.39
CA HIS A 514 7.58 17.27 38.11
C HIS A 514 6.14 17.80 38.26
N PHE A 515 5.14 17.05 37.78
CA PHE A 515 3.75 17.27 38.16
C PHE A 515 3.55 16.68 39.56
N GLU A 516 3.93 17.42 40.60
CA GLU A 516 3.57 17.07 41.97
C GLU A 516 2.05 17.26 42.16
N GLY A 517 1.34 16.18 42.56
CA GLY A 517 -0.08 16.24 42.94
C GLY A 517 -1.04 15.34 42.15
N GLN A 518 -0.58 14.59 41.14
CA GLN A 518 -1.38 13.56 40.48
C GLN A 518 -1.02 12.18 41.07
N PRO A 519 -1.98 11.43 41.68
CA PRO A 519 -1.70 10.20 42.42
C PRO A 519 -1.05 9.08 41.59
N ASN A 520 -1.04 9.20 40.26
CA ASN A 520 -0.46 8.21 39.34
C ASN A 520 0.90 8.64 38.72
N PHE A 521 1.47 9.78 39.11
CA PHE A 521 2.76 10.29 38.61
C PHE A 521 3.77 10.53 39.74
N VAL A 522 4.03 9.51 40.57
CA VAL A 522 5.11 9.58 41.56
C VAL A 522 6.40 9.01 40.95
N SER A 523 7.25 9.90 40.45
CA SER A 523 8.62 9.56 40.03
C SER A 523 9.61 10.14 41.04
N HIS A 524 10.13 9.36 41.98
CA HIS A 524 11.22 9.84 42.82
C HIS A 524 12.47 10.20 41.97
N ARG A 525 12.90 11.46 42.10
CA ARG A 525 14.17 12.11 41.66
C ARG A 525 14.23 12.71 40.24
N LYS A 526 14.85 13.90 40.21
CA LYS A 526 15.26 14.66 39.03
C LYS A 526 16.09 13.80 38.07
N GLY A 527 15.57 13.61 36.85
CA GLY A 527 16.27 12.98 35.73
C GLY A 527 15.83 11.54 35.48
N ARG A 528 15.02 11.34 34.43
CA ARG A 528 14.53 10.04 33.92
C ARG A 528 13.74 9.22 34.95
N GLY A 529 12.52 9.66 35.26
CA GLY A 529 11.55 8.84 35.97
C GLY A 529 11.22 7.58 35.17
N ARG A 530 11.50 6.41 35.74
CA ARG A 530 10.99 5.13 35.23
C ARG A 530 9.71 4.84 36.00
N LEU A 531 8.59 4.75 35.29
CA LEU A 531 7.32 4.30 35.86
C LEU A 531 7.03 2.90 35.32
N PHE A 532 6.58 2.02 36.22
CA PHE A 532 6.10 0.70 35.88
C PHE A 532 4.58 0.73 35.91
N ILE A 533 3.94 0.32 34.82
CA ILE A 533 2.48 0.27 34.71
C ILE A 533 2.04 -1.11 34.20
N SER A 534 0.75 -1.39 34.34
CA SER A 534 0.09 -2.56 33.75
C SER A 534 -0.69 -2.16 32.50
N VAL A 535 -1.04 -3.16 31.68
CA VAL A 535 -2.07 -3.01 30.64
C VAL A 535 -3.37 -2.53 31.30
N SER A 536 -4.11 -1.66 30.62
CA SER A 536 -5.34 -0.99 31.08
C SER A 536 -5.15 0.15 32.07
N ASP A 537 -3.93 0.42 32.56
CA ASP A 537 -3.67 1.62 33.34
C ASP A 537 -3.89 2.88 32.48
N THR A 538 -4.41 3.94 33.10
CA THR A 538 -4.60 5.23 32.43
C THR A 538 -3.34 6.09 32.55
N LEU A 539 -2.72 6.40 31.41
CA LEU A 539 -1.67 7.40 31.27
C LEU A 539 -2.27 8.79 31.00
N ILE A 540 -1.77 9.79 31.72
CA ILE A 540 -2.04 11.20 31.39
C ILE A 540 -0.86 11.75 30.61
N LEU A 541 -1.06 12.04 29.33
CA LEU A 541 -0.08 12.68 28.45
C LEU A 541 -0.18 14.20 28.54
N PRO A 542 0.84 14.92 29.04
CA PRO A 542 0.87 16.37 28.98
C PRO A 542 0.79 16.93 27.54
N PRO A 543 0.39 18.20 27.37
CA PRO A 543 0.49 18.89 26.07
C PRO A 543 1.90 18.86 25.49
N GLY A 544 2.03 18.58 24.19
CA GLY A 544 3.32 18.57 23.50
C GLY A 544 4.31 17.55 24.09
N SER A 545 3.83 16.35 24.40
CA SER A 545 4.64 15.27 24.99
C SER A 545 4.50 13.98 24.20
N TYR A 546 5.42 13.05 24.44
CA TYR A 546 5.25 11.66 24.00
C TYR A 546 5.70 10.66 25.06
N VAL A 547 5.10 9.48 25.01
CA VAL A 547 5.42 8.34 25.86
C VAL A 547 5.77 7.14 25.00
N GLU A 548 6.85 6.46 25.36
CA GLU A 548 7.15 5.12 24.88
C GLU A 548 6.81 4.10 25.97
N VAL A 549 6.07 3.07 25.60
CA VAL A 549 5.71 1.94 26.46
C VAL A 549 6.37 0.68 25.90
N THR A 550 7.22 0.05 26.69
CA THR A 550 8.01 -1.14 26.32
C THR A 550 7.76 -2.26 27.33
N ALA A 551 7.68 -3.51 26.86
CA ALA A 551 7.77 -4.67 27.75
C ALA A 551 9.18 -4.80 28.34
N LEU A 552 9.27 -5.30 29.58
CA LEU A 552 10.54 -5.61 30.26
C LEU A 552 10.97 -7.06 30.11
#